data_AF-A0A2D4L152-F1
#
_entry.id   AF-A0A2D4L152-F1
#
_cell.length_a   1.000
_cell.length_b   1.000
_cell.length_c   1.000
_cell.angle_alpha   90.00
_cell.angle_beta   90.00
_cell.angle_gamma   90.00
#
_symmetry.space_group_name_H-M   'P 1'
#
loop_
_entity.id
_entity.type
_entity.pdbx_description
1 polymer ?
#
loop_
_entity_poly.entity_id
_entity_poly.type
_entity_poly.pdbx_seq_one_letter_code
_entity_poly.pdbx_strand_id
1 'polypeptide(L)'
;RVFKCLFNHQFEDAMSAKCRDALTTRQKLIAQDYKVSYSLAKSCKSDLKKYRCNVENLPRTREARLSYLLMCLESAVHRGRQVSSECQGEMLDYRRMLMEDFSLSPEIILGCRTEIEHHCSGLHRKGRTLHCLMKVVRG
;
A
#
# COMPACT_ATOMS: atom_id res chain seq x y z
N ARG A 1 3.49 -16.19 -4.30
CA ARG A 1 2.15 -16.83 -4.22
C ARG A 1 1.67 -17.00 -2.78
N VAL A 2 2.47 -17.56 -1.85
CA VAL A 2 2.06 -17.72 -0.43
C VAL A 2 1.75 -16.40 0.29
N PHE A 3 2.66 -15.42 0.24
CA PHE A 3 2.45 -14.16 0.97
C PHE A 3 1.22 -13.38 0.54
N LYS A 4 0.88 -13.36 -0.76
CA LYS A 4 -0.34 -12.70 -1.26
C LYS A 4 -1.60 -13.31 -0.64
N CYS A 5 -1.67 -14.65 -0.59
CA CYS A 5 -2.76 -15.36 0.08
C CYS A 5 -2.82 -14.97 1.56
N LEU A 6 -1.69 -15.06 2.27
CA LEU A 6 -1.62 -14.73 3.69
C LEU A 6 -2.02 -13.28 3.99
N PHE A 7 -1.67 -12.32 3.13
CA PHE A 7 -2.10 -10.93 3.29
C PHE A 7 -3.62 -10.78 3.12
N ASN A 8 -4.22 -11.41 2.10
CA ASN A 8 -5.67 -11.34 1.87
C ASN A 8 -6.50 -11.94 3.01
N HIS A 9 -5.96 -12.96 3.69
CA HIS A 9 -6.62 -13.66 4.80
C HIS A 9 -6.08 -13.23 6.17
N GLN A 10 -5.26 -12.15 6.24
CA GLN A 10 -4.56 -11.73 7.46
C GLN A 10 -5.52 -11.44 8.62
N PHE A 11 -6.70 -10.90 8.35
CA PHE A 11 -7.64 -10.45 9.37
C PHE A 11 -8.83 -11.38 9.59
N GLU A 12 -8.74 -12.63 9.13
CA GLU A 12 -9.69 -13.69 9.46
C GLU A 12 -9.44 -14.22 10.87
N ASP A 13 -10.50 -14.70 11.52
CA ASP A 13 -10.45 -15.15 12.91
C ASP A 13 -9.54 -16.38 13.09
N ALA A 14 -9.41 -17.20 12.04
CA ALA A 14 -8.50 -18.35 12.01
C ALA A 14 -7.01 -17.96 12.00
N MET A 15 -6.67 -16.71 11.67
CA MET A 15 -5.28 -16.26 11.65
C MET A 15 -4.79 -16.05 13.10
N SER A 16 -3.65 -16.65 13.47
CA SER A 16 -3.08 -16.42 14.81
C SER A 16 -2.51 -15.01 14.96
N ALA A 17 -2.54 -14.45 16.16
CA ALA A 17 -1.98 -13.13 16.45
C ALA A 17 -0.49 -13.04 16.03
N LYS A 18 0.30 -14.06 16.38
CA LYS A 18 1.71 -14.15 16.01
C LYS A 18 1.93 -14.12 14.48
N CYS A 19 1.08 -14.80 13.72
CA CYS A 19 1.16 -14.78 12.26
C CYS A 19 0.78 -13.41 11.71
N ARG A 20 -0.31 -12.79 12.22
CA ARG A 20 -0.71 -11.43 11.84
C ARG A 20 0.40 -10.40 12.07
N ASP A 21 1.07 -10.47 13.22
CA ASP A 21 2.14 -9.53 13.56
C ASP A 21 3.38 -9.72 12.66
N ALA A 22 3.73 -10.97 12.36
CA ALA A 22 4.80 -11.29 11.42
C ALA A 22 4.46 -10.81 9.99
N LEU A 23 3.22 -10.99 9.54
CA LEU A 23 2.76 -10.50 8.24
C LEU A 23 2.77 -8.97 8.18
N THR A 24 2.25 -8.30 9.21
CA THR A 24 2.28 -6.83 9.33
C THR A 24 3.71 -6.30 9.30
N THR A 25 4.64 -6.96 10.00
CA THR A 25 6.07 -6.59 9.98
C THR A 25 6.64 -6.69 8.58
N ARG A 26 6.34 -7.78 7.87
CA ARG A 26 6.76 -7.94 6.47
C ARG A 26 6.13 -6.89 5.55
N GLN A 27 4.86 -6.57 5.72
CA GLN A 27 4.17 -5.55 4.92
C GLN A 27 4.80 -4.16 5.13
N LYS A 28 5.16 -3.80 6.37
CA LYS A 28 5.89 -2.56 6.67
C LYS A 28 7.24 -2.50 5.97
N LEU A 29 8.00 -3.61 5.98
CA LEU A 29 9.26 -3.70 5.24
C LEU A 29 9.04 -3.53 3.73
N ILE A 30 7.97 -4.09 3.17
CA ILE A 30 7.63 -3.91 1.75
C ILE A 30 7.20 -2.46 1.45
N ALA A 31 6.46 -1.80 2.35
CA ALA A 31 6.05 -0.41 2.19
C ALA A 31 7.27 0.54 2.15
N GLN A 32 8.28 0.27 2.98
CA GLN A 32 9.54 1.01 3.03
C GLN A 32 10.50 0.66 1.88
N ASP A 33 10.57 -0.62 1.50
CA ASP A 33 11.37 -1.09 0.36
C ASP A 33 10.60 -2.14 -0.44
N TYR A 34 10.07 -1.70 -1.59
CA TYR A 34 9.32 -2.57 -2.50
C TYR A 34 10.13 -3.79 -2.98
N LYS A 35 11.47 -3.72 -2.94
CA LYS A 35 12.37 -4.81 -3.34
C LYS A 35 12.30 -6.01 -2.40
N VAL A 36 11.80 -5.85 -1.18
CA VAL A 36 11.49 -6.95 -0.25
C VAL A 36 10.46 -7.91 -0.87
N SER A 37 9.59 -7.39 -1.74
CA SER A 37 8.75 -8.20 -2.59
C SER A 37 9.42 -8.47 -3.95
N TYR A 38 9.95 -9.68 -4.09
CA TYR A 38 10.54 -10.11 -5.37
C TYR A 38 9.52 -10.08 -6.52
N SER A 39 8.25 -10.46 -6.28
CA SER A 39 7.24 -10.47 -7.36
C SER A 39 6.93 -9.07 -7.87
N LEU A 40 6.80 -8.10 -6.96
CA LEU A 40 6.59 -6.71 -7.30
C LEU A 40 7.79 -6.14 -8.04
N ALA A 41 8.98 -6.31 -7.46
CA ALA A 41 10.21 -5.77 -8.02
C ALA A 41 10.54 -6.36 -9.39
N LYS A 42 10.28 -7.65 -9.59
CA LYS A 42 10.45 -8.32 -10.89
C LYS A 42 9.45 -7.81 -11.92
N SER A 43 8.16 -7.86 -11.59
CA SER A 43 7.09 -7.58 -12.56
C SER A 43 7.07 -6.12 -12.98
N CYS A 44 7.39 -5.19 -12.08
CA CYS A 44 7.40 -3.77 -12.38
C CYS A 44 8.75 -3.21 -12.85
N LYS A 45 9.83 -4.01 -12.91
CA LYS A 45 11.20 -3.51 -13.19
C LYS A 45 11.29 -2.67 -14.46
N SER A 46 10.73 -3.15 -15.56
CA SER A 46 10.76 -2.49 -16.86
C SER A 46 9.94 -1.20 -16.85
N ASP A 47 8.73 -1.25 -16.29
CA ASP A 47 7.82 -0.11 -16.22
C ASP A 47 8.35 1.02 -15.34
N LEU A 48 8.96 0.68 -14.19
CA LEU A 48 9.61 1.65 -13.31
C LEU A 48 10.74 2.40 -14.02
N LYS A 49 11.57 1.67 -14.79
CA LYS A 49 12.62 2.28 -15.61
C LYS A 49 12.04 3.13 -16.73
N LYS A 50 11.04 2.62 -17.45
CA LYS A 50 10.37 3.28 -18.58
C LYS A 50 9.74 4.61 -18.17
N TYR A 51 9.10 4.65 -17.01
CA TYR A 51 8.39 5.83 -16.52
C TYR A 51 9.18 6.67 -15.51
N ARG A 52 10.44 6.32 -15.26
CA ARG A 52 11.35 7.03 -14.35
C ARG A 52 10.77 7.19 -12.93
N CYS A 53 10.07 6.16 -12.45
CA CYS A 53 9.56 6.13 -11.08
C CYS A 53 10.70 5.82 -10.10
N ASN A 54 11.51 6.83 -9.77
CA ASN A 54 12.66 6.68 -8.90
C ASN A 54 12.35 7.08 -7.45
N VAL A 55 12.50 6.13 -6.52
CA VAL A 55 12.36 6.34 -5.08
C VAL A 55 13.59 6.97 -4.43
N GLU A 56 14.73 7.02 -5.12
CA GLU A 56 15.99 7.59 -4.60
C GLU A 56 15.91 9.11 -4.39
N ASN A 57 15.02 9.78 -5.14
CA ASN A 57 14.76 11.21 -4.96
C ASN A 57 13.85 11.51 -3.77
N LEU A 58 13.28 10.50 -3.12
CA LEU A 58 12.49 10.69 -1.90
C LEU A 58 13.44 10.79 -0.70
N PRO A 59 13.16 11.71 0.24
CA PRO A 59 13.84 11.72 1.52
C PRO A 59 13.85 10.33 2.16
N ARG A 60 15.01 9.90 2.67
CA ARG A 60 15.16 8.58 3.33
C ARG A 60 14.22 8.38 4.52
N THR A 61 13.75 9.48 5.11
CA THR A 61 12.79 9.51 6.21
C THR A 61 11.35 9.21 5.77
N ARG A 62 11.06 9.12 4.46
CA ARG A 62 9.70 8.80 4.00
C ARG A 62 9.41 7.31 4.09
N GLU A 63 8.40 6.98 4.88
CA GLU A 63 7.88 5.62 5.05
C GLU A 63 7.05 5.17 3.82
N ALA A 64 6.38 6.08 3.10
CA ALA A 64 5.59 5.82 1.88
C ALA A 64 6.37 5.69 0.55
N ARG A 65 7.48 4.95 0.51
CA ARG A 65 8.21 4.72 -0.76
C ARG A 65 7.39 3.91 -1.75
N LEU A 66 6.74 2.85 -1.28
CA LEU A 66 5.86 2.04 -2.11
C LEU A 66 4.68 2.86 -2.65
N SER A 67 4.02 3.67 -1.80
CA SER A 67 2.88 4.50 -2.22
C SER A 67 3.27 5.48 -3.32
N TYR A 68 4.45 6.11 -3.24
CA TYR A 68 4.96 6.96 -4.32
C TYR A 68 5.14 6.20 -5.64
N LEU A 69 5.74 5.01 -5.59
CA LEU A 69 5.97 4.18 -6.76
C LEU A 69 4.65 3.80 -7.43
N LEU A 70 3.66 3.38 -6.64
CA LEU A 70 2.32 3.05 -7.13
C LEU A 70 1.66 4.28 -7.78
N MET A 71 1.67 5.44 -7.12
CA MET A 71 1.13 6.69 -7.70
C MET A 71 1.81 7.08 -9.01
N CYS A 72 3.12 6.91 -9.12
CA CYS A 72 3.86 7.21 -10.34
C CYS A 72 3.41 6.32 -11.52
N LEU A 73 3.29 5.02 -11.29
CA LEU A 73 2.81 4.07 -12.30
C LEU A 73 1.33 4.28 -12.62
N GLU A 74 0.49 4.53 -11.61
CA GLU A 74 -0.94 4.85 -11.80
C GLU A 74 -1.10 6.10 -12.66
N SER A 75 -0.29 7.15 -12.45
CA SER A 75 -0.27 8.34 -13.28
C SER A 75 0.15 8.05 -14.73
N ALA A 76 1.02 7.07 -14.96
CA ALA A 76 1.32 6.61 -16.32
C ALA A 76 0.10 5.95 -16.97
N VAL A 77 -0.59 5.04 -16.26
CA VAL A 77 -1.81 4.37 -16.74
C VAL A 77 -2.92 5.39 -17.04
N HIS A 78 -3.17 6.35 -16.14
CA HIS A 78 -4.21 7.37 -16.33
C HIS A 78 -3.96 8.27 -17.55
N ARG A 79 -2.69 8.43 -17.97
CA ARG A 79 -2.32 9.15 -19.19
C ARG A 79 -2.34 8.27 -20.45
N GLY A 80 -2.96 7.09 -20.38
CA GLY A 80 -3.03 6.14 -21.50
C GLY A 80 -1.70 5.45 -21.81
N ARG A 81 -0.71 5.50 -20.91
CA ARG A 81 0.59 4.84 -21.13
C ARG A 81 0.51 3.37 -20.71
N GLN A 82 1.12 2.50 -21.50
CA GLN A 82 1.11 1.06 -21.27
C GLN A 82 2.08 0.59 -20.17
N VAL A 83 1.53 0.25 -19.01
CA VAL A 83 2.19 -0.55 -17.96
C VAL A 83 1.88 -2.04 -18.21
N SER A 84 2.85 -2.93 -18.01
CA SER A 84 2.63 -4.38 -18.21
C SER A 84 1.49 -4.93 -17.34
N SER A 85 0.79 -5.95 -17.84
CA SER A 85 -0.34 -6.57 -17.12
C SER A 85 0.09 -7.19 -15.79
N GLU A 86 1.31 -7.73 -15.76
CA GLU A 86 1.95 -8.33 -14.60
C GLU A 86 2.24 -7.25 -13.55
N CYS A 87 2.79 -6.10 -13.96
CA CYS A 87 3.01 -5.00 -13.04
C CYS A 87 1.68 -4.42 -12.54
N GLN A 88 0.67 -4.23 -13.39
CA GLN A 88 -0.65 -3.78 -12.97
C GLN A 88 -1.29 -4.73 -11.93
N GLY A 89 -1.13 -6.04 -12.11
CA GLY A 89 -1.57 -7.03 -11.13
C GLY A 89 -0.89 -6.85 -9.77
N GLU A 90 0.44 -6.68 -9.75
CA GLU A 90 1.14 -6.38 -8.49
C GLU A 90 0.70 -5.02 -7.92
N MET A 91 0.53 -3.99 -8.75
CA MET A 91 0.06 -2.67 -8.30
C MET A 91 -1.27 -2.78 -7.55
N LEU A 92 -2.23 -3.54 -8.08
CA LEU A 92 -3.52 -3.77 -7.43
C LEU A 92 -3.38 -4.48 -6.08
N ASP A 93 -2.56 -5.54 -6.02
CA ASP A 93 -2.33 -6.30 -4.79
C ASP A 93 -1.72 -5.41 -3.69
N TYR A 94 -0.69 -4.62 -4.02
CA TYR A 94 -0.02 -3.76 -3.04
C TYR A 94 -0.82 -2.51 -2.69
N ARG A 95 -1.61 -1.97 -3.62
CA ARG A 95 -2.57 -0.91 -3.33
C ARG A 95 -3.59 -1.41 -2.31
N ARG A 96 -4.15 -2.61 -2.51
CA ARG A 96 -5.08 -3.23 -1.56
C ARG A 96 -4.44 -3.41 -0.19
N MET A 97 -3.23 -3.97 -0.15
CA MET A 97 -2.46 -4.15 1.09
C MET A 97 -2.33 -2.83 1.87
N LEU A 98 -1.91 -1.75 1.22
CA LEU A 98 -1.76 -0.43 1.85
C LEU A 98 -3.09 0.16 2.36
N MET A 99 -4.19 -0.14 1.67
CA MET A 99 -5.52 0.36 2.04
C MET A 99 -6.18 -0.45 3.17
N GLU A 100 -5.80 -1.71 3.37
CA GLU A 100 -6.41 -2.59 4.38
C GLU A 100 -5.92 -2.33 5.81
N ASP A 101 -4.68 -1.84 5.98
CA ASP A 101 -4.10 -1.52 7.29
C ASP A 101 -3.47 -0.13 7.29
N PHE A 102 -4.05 0.78 8.06
CA PHE A 102 -3.58 2.15 8.23
C PHE A 102 -2.12 2.25 8.69
N SER A 103 -1.61 1.23 9.39
CA SER A 103 -0.22 1.20 9.88
C SER A 103 0.82 1.01 8.79
N LEU A 104 0.39 0.72 7.56
CA LEU A 104 1.24 0.62 6.37
C LEU A 104 1.30 1.94 5.58
N SER A 105 0.43 2.91 5.90
CA SER A 105 0.36 4.23 5.28
C SER A 105 0.29 5.32 6.36
N PRO A 106 1.38 5.51 7.12
CA PRO A 106 1.44 6.41 8.29
C PRO A 106 1.08 7.87 7.94
N GLU A 107 1.29 8.28 6.69
CA GLU A 107 0.91 9.59 6.17
C GLU A 107 -0.58 9.87 6.31
N ILE A 108 -1.43 8.83 6.24
CA ILE A 108 -2.88 8.96 6.43
C ILE A 108 -3.19 9.29 7.89
N ILE A 109 -2.49 8.65 8.83
CA ILE A 109 -2.68 8.90 10.26
C ILE A 109 -2.22 10.32 10.60
N LEU A 110 -1.07 10.73 10.08
CA LEU A 110 -0.48 12.04 10.34
C LEU A 110 -1.26 13.17 9.67
N GLY A 111 -1.71 12.97 8.44
CA GLY A 111 -2.39 13.97 7.64
C GLY A 111 -3.89 14.10 7.92
N CYS A 112 -4.54 13.04 8.41
CA CYS A 112 -6.00 13.01 8.63
C CYS A 112 -6.37 12.78 10.11
N ARG A 113 -5.47 13.12 11.05
CA ARG A 113 -5.68 12.86 12.49
C ARG A 113 -7.01 13.44 12.97
N THR A 114 -7.27 14.70 12.67
CA THR A 114 -8.47 15.42 13.11
C THR A 114 -9.72 14.72 12.59
N GLU A 115 -9.75 14.36 11.31
CA GLU A 115 -10.90 13.70 10.69
C GLU A 115 -11.10 12.28 11.25
N ILE A 116 -10.01 11.56 11.53
CA ILE A 116 -10.07 10.23 12.15
C ILE A 116 -10.71 10.32 13.55
N GLU A 117 -10.31 11.30 14.34
CA GLU A 117 -10.80 11.50 15.70
C GLU A 117 -12.27 11.97 15.71
N HIS A 118 -12.64 12.94 14.87
CA HIS A 118 -13.97 13.56 14.88
C HIS A 118 -15.03 12.80 14.08
N HIS A 119 -14.64 12.10 13.00
CA HIS A 119 -15.59 11.49 12.07
C HIS A 119 -15.53 9.96 12.00
N CYS A 120 -14.40 9.36 12.38
CA CYS A 120 -14.18 7.92 12.17
C CYS A 120 -14.10 7.08 13.45
N SER A 121 -14.31 7.69 14.62
CA SER A 121 -14.24 7.00 15.92
C SER A 121 -12.88 6.32 16.16
N GLY A 122 -11.82 6.89 15.59
CA GLY A 122 -10.46 6.39 15.74
C GLY A 122 -10.01 5.41 14.64
N LEU A 123 -8.98 4.63 14.97
CA LEU A 123 -8.27 3.79 14.02
C LEU A 123 -8.85 2.37 13.95
N HIS A 124 -9.18 1.94 12.74
CA HIS A 124 -9.76 0.63 12.45
C HIS A 124 -9.07 -0.05 11.25
N ARG A 125 -8.67 -1.31 11.44
CA ARG A 125 -8.14 -2.17 10.37
C ARG A 125 -9.25 -2.65 9.41
N LYS A 126 -8.87 -3.49 8.43
CA LYS A 126 -9.73 -3.99 7.35
C LYS A 126 -10.25 -2.86 6.45
N GLY A 127 -9.42 -1.83 6.25
CA GLY A 127 -9.74 -0.65 5.44
C GLY A 127 -10.84 0.26 6.00
N ARG A 128 -11.35 0.01 7.21
CA ARG A 128 -12.45 0.78 7.80
C ARG A 128 -12.09 2.25 8.02
N THR A 129 -10.87 2.57 8.46
CA THR A 129 -10.42 3.96 8.58
C THR A 129 -10.45 4.68 7.22
N LEU A 130 -9.84 4.11 6.19
CA LEU A 130 -9.81 4.74 4.87
C LEU A 130 -11.21 4.89 4.29
N HIS A 131 -12.05 3.86 4.39
CA HIS A 131 -13.42 3.92 3.91
C HIS A 131 -14.23 5.02 4.61
N CYS A 132 -14.02 5.23 5.91
CA CYS A 132 -14.61 6.35 6.62
C CYS A 132 -14.11 7.69 6.08
N LEU A 133 -12.80 7.90 5.97
CA LEU A 133 -12.21 9.14 5.45
C LEU A 133 -12.72 9.46 4.03
N MET A 134 -12.87 8.46 3.17
CA MET A 134 -13.44 8.63 1.84
C MET A 134 -14.91 9.08 1.84
N LYS A 135 -15.69 8.73 2.87
CA LYS A 135 -17.06 9.23 3.03
C LYS A 135 -17.08 10.68 3.46
N VAL A 136 -16.16 11.10 4.33
CA VAL A 136 -16.05 12.49 4.78
C VAL A 136 -15.80 13.43 3.60
N VAL A 137 -14.95 13.05 2.64
CA VAL A 137 -14.65 13.87 1.45
C VAL A 137 -15.82 13.98 0.46
N ARG A 138 -16.76 13.01 0.49
CA ARG A 138 -17.89 12.94 -0.45
C ARG A 138 -19.19 13.54 0.09
N GLY A 139 -19.24 13.83 1.39
CA GLY A 139 -20.38 14.48 2.06
C GLY A 139 -20.14 15.97 2.17
#